data_AF-A0A1H0WE52-F1
#
_entry.id   AF-A0A1H0WE52-F1
#
_cell.length_a   1.000
_cell.length_b   1.000
_cell.length_c   1.000
_cell.angle_alpha   90.00
_cell.angle_beta   90.00
_cell.angle_gamma   90.00
#
_symmetry.space_group_name_H-M   'P 1'
#
loop_
_entity.id
_entity.type
_entity.pdbx_description
1 polymer ?
#
loop_
_entity_poly.entity_id
_entity_poly.type
_entity_poly.pdbx_seq_one_letter_code
_entity_poly.pdbx_strand_id
1 'polypeptide(L)'
;MRAIPCSDRIIKPFERAFIATVLAGVVAMLLIPVTAALARSQMPSIGYTQCHVLQGQPTLWFTDWVRDPAWCVKGKSLDWVNGQARAPAPHGAP
;
A
#
# COMPACT_ATOMS: atom_id res chain seq x y z
N MET A 1 4.63 13.77 51.08
CA MET A 1 5.24 13.83 49.73
C MET A 1 5.03 15.23 49.18
N ARG A 2 6.10 15.99 48.92
CA ARG A 2 5.99 17.32 48.30
C ARG A 2 5.95 17.14 46.78
N ALA A 3 4.77 17.28 46.18
CA ALA A 3 4.66 17.45 44.75
C ALA A 3 5.26 18.83 44.41
N ILE A 4 6.38 18.84 43.70
CA ILE A 4 6.95 20.08 43.16
C ILE A 4 5.90 20.61 42.17
N PRO A 5 5.37 21.83 42.33
CA PRO A 5 4.43 22.39 41.38
C PRO A 5 5.18 22.69 40.09
N CYS A 6 5.32 21.69 39.22
CA CYS A 6 5.72 21.89 37.85
C CYS A 6 4.70 22.87 37.25
N SER A 7 5.14 24.08 36.92
CA SER A 7 4.22 25.12 36.48
C SER A 7 3.47 24.64 35.24
N ASP A 8 2.16 24.92 35.17
CA ASP A 8 1.30 24.67 33.99
C ASP A 8 1.92 25.16 32.67
N ARG A 9 2.83 26.13 32.76
CA ARG A 9 3.57 26.71 31.65
C ARG A 9 4.50 25.70 30.94
N ILE A 10 4.99 24.69 31.62
CA ILE A 10 5.83 23.61 31.04
C ILE A 10 4.97 22.41 30.61
N ILE A 11 3.82 22.20 31.25
CA ILE A 11 2.94 21.04 30.97
C ILE A 11 2.17 21.23 29.67
N LYS A 12 1.60 22.42 29.43
CA LYS A 12 0.80 22.74 28.23
C LYS A 12 1.50 22.48 26.88
N PRO A 13 2.79 22.83 26.66
CA PRO A 13 3.45 22.49 25.40
C PRO A 13 3.64 20.99 25.21
N PHE A 14 3.94 20.25 26.29
CA PHE A 14 4.08 18.80 26.24
C PHE A 14 2.74 18.11 25.93
N GLU A 15 1.66 18.56 26.57
CA GLU A 15 0.30 18.10 26.31
C GLU A 15 -0.10 18.31 24.84
N ARG A 16 0.17 19.50 24.29
CA ARG A 16 -0.10 19.79 22.86
C ARG A 16 0.74 18.94 21.92
N ALA A 17 2.02 18.73 22.22
CA ALA A 17 2.89 17.88 21.42
C ALA A 17 2.40 16.42 21.43
N PHE A 18 1.96 15.94 22.58
CA PHE A 18 1.37 14.60 22.72
C PHE A 18 0.09 14.46 21.90
N ILE A 19 -0.85 15.42 22.04
CA ILE A 19 -2.09 15.44 21.26
C ILE A 19 -1.79 15.49 19.76
N ALA A 20 -0.87 16.35 19.33
CA ALA A 20 -0.48 16.46 17.92
C ALA A 20 0.10 15.14 17.39
N THR A 21 0.91 14.44 18.18
CA THR A 21 1.50 13.15 17.81
C THR A 21 0.41 12.08 17.68
N VAL A 22 -0.55 12.03 18.61
CA VAL A 22 -1.68 11.10 18.54
C VAL A 22 -2.53 11.39 17.30
N LEU A 23 -2.85 12.65 17.03
CA LEU A 23 -3.61 13.05 15.84
C LEU A 23 -2.88 12.69 14.55
N ALA A 24 -1.57 12.92 14.47
CA ALA A 24 -0.75 12.52 13.33
C ALA A 24 -0.78 11.00 13.13
N GLY A 25 -0.73 10.22 14.20
CA GLY A 25 -0.87 8.76 14.17
C GLY A 25 -2.24 8.31 13.64
N VAL A 26 -3.32 8.95 14.09
CA VAL A 26 -4.68 8.69 13.59
C VAL A 26 -4.79 9.00 12.10
N VAL A 27 -4.26 10.13 11.65
CA VAL A 27 -4.23 10.49 10.23
C VAL A 27 -3.44 9.47 9.43
N ALA A 28 -2.26 9.05 9.91
CA ALA A 28 -1.45 8.02 9.25
C ALA A 28 -2.21 6.70 9.12
N MET A 29 -2.93 6.25 10.17
CA MET A 29 -3.76 5.05 10.10
C MET A 29 -4.92 5.18 9.11
N LEU A 30 -5.56 6.36 9.02
CA LEU A 30 -6.63 6.62 8.05
C LEU A 30 -6.11 6.64 6.60
N LEU A 31 -4.87 7.05 6.37
CA LEU A 31 -4.28 7.05 5.03
C LEU A 31 -4.09 5.64 4.47
N ILE A 32 -3.93 4.60 5.30
CA ILE A 32 -3.75 3.21 4.86
C ILE A 32 -4.95 2.73 4.00
N PRO A 33 -6.20 2.71 4.51
CA PRO A 33 -7.34 2.28 3.70
C PRO A 33 -7.65 3.24 2.55
N VAL A 34 -7.44 4.56 2.72
CA VAL A 34 -7.68 5.55 1.67
C VAL A 34 -6.74 5.32 0.47
N THR A 35 -5.45 5.12 0.72
CA THR A 35 -4.48 4.84 -0.34
C THR A 35 -4.73 3.49 -0.99
N ALA A 36 -5.13 2.47 -0.24
CA ALA A 36 -5.52 1.16 -0.79
C ALA A 36 -6.74 1.27 -1.73
N ALA A 37 -7.78 2.01 -1.33
CA ALA A 37 -8.96 2.24 -2.16
C ALA A 37 -8.62 3.05 -3.43
N LEU A 38 -7.81 4.10 -3.28
CA LEU A 38 -7.38 4.93 -4.39
C LEU A 38 -6.56 4.13 -5.40
N ALA A 39 -5.59 3.35 -4.92
CA ALA A 39 -4.79 2.43 -5.72
C ALA A 39 -5.70 1.49 -6.54
N ARG A 40 -6.70 0.87 -5.91
CA ARG A 40 -7.65 -0.02 -6.59
C ARG A 40 -8.46 0.67 -7.68
N SER A 41 -8.81 1.94 -7.51
CA SER A 41 -9.53 2.72 -8.51
C SER A 41 -8.66 3.21 -9.67
N GLN A 42 -7.39 3.55 -9.38
CA GLN A 42 -6.50 4.16 -10.38
C GLN A 42 -5.67 3.15 -11.16
N MET A 43 -5.30 2.02 -10.58
CA MET A 43 -4.52 0.98 -11.27
C MET A 43 -5.17 0.50 -12.59
N PRO A 44 -6.50 0.30 -12.69
CA PRO A 44 -7.15 0.04 -13.98
C PRO A 44 -6.97 1.16 -15.01
N SER A 45 -7.00 2.42 -14.57
CA SER A 45 -6.86 3.58 -15.47
C SER A 45 -5.46 3.74 -16.06
N ILE A 46 -4.43 3.23 -15.38
CA ILE A 46 -3.04 3.21 -15.86
C ILE A 46 -2.70 1.92 -16.63
N GLY A 47 -3.71 1.11 -16.97
CA GLY A 47 -3.53 -0.13 -17.75
C GLY A 47 -3.03 -1.32 -16.94
N TYR A 48 -3.23 -1.33 -15.62
CA TYR A 48 -2.95 -2.50 -14.78
C TYR A 48 -4.24 -3.23 -14.46
N THR A 49 -4.19 -4.56 -14.51
CA THR A 49 -5.31 -5.46 -14.24
C THR A 49 -5.07 -6.26 -12.96
N GLN A 50 -6.15 -6.57 -12.24
CA GLN A 50 -6.07 -7.35 -11.01
C GLN A 50 -5.88 -8.84 -11.31
N CYS A 51 -4.85 -9.45 -10.73
CA CYS A 51 -4.54 -10.87 -10.86
C CYS A 51 -4.56 -11.60 -9.50
N HIS A 52 -5.41 -12.61 -9.39
CA HIS A 52 -5.66 -13.36 -8.15
C HIS A 52 -5.18 -14.82 -8.21
N VAL A 53 -4.47 -15.20 -9.28
CA VAL A 53 -4.14 -16.60 -9.57
C VAL A 53 -2.64 -16.89 -9.57
N LEU A 54 -1.81 -15.88 -9.28
CA LEU A 54 -0.36 -16.04 -9.20
C LEU A 54 0.01 -16.88 -7.98
N GLN A 55 1.05 -17.70 -8.16
CA GLN A 55 1.57 -18.60 -7.15
C GLN A 55 2.34 -17.81 -6.09
N GLY A 56 2.14 -18.15 -4.82
CA GLY A 56 2.84 -17.52 -3.68
C GLY A 56 2.00 -16.51 -2.90
N GLN A 57 0.71 -16.35 -3.23
CA GLN A 57 -0.20 -15.51 -2.45
C GLN A 57 -0.63 -16.26 -1.17
N PRO A 58 -0.19 -15.84 0.03
CA PRO A 58 -0.47 -16.56 1.27
C PRO A 58 -1.92 -16.39 1.73
N THR A 59 -2.66 -15.41 1.18
CA THR A 59 -4.02 -15.08 1.58
C THR A 59 -4.86 -14.68 0.36
N LEU A 60 -6.18 -14.93 0.42
CA LEU A 60 -7.18 -14.57 -0.59
C LEU A 60 -7.31 -13.04 -0.82
N TRP A 61 -6.68 -12.24 0.04
CA TRP A 61 -6.74 -10.78 0.02
C TRP A 61 -5.56 -10.16 -0.72
N PHE A 62 -4.59 -10.97 -1.14
CA PHE A 62 -3.46 -10.51 -1.92
C PHE A 62 -3.87 -10.43 -3.39
N THR A 63 -4.06 -9.22 -3.91
CA THR A 63 -4.31 -8.99 -5.33
C THR A 63 -3.07 -8.36 -5.94
N ASP A 64 -2.37 -9.12 -6.78
CA ASP A 64 -1.27 -8.58 -7.57
C ASP A 64 -1.81 -7.81 -8.77
N TRP A 65 -1.06 -6.80 -9.22
CA TRP A 65 -1.42 -5.98 -10.37
C TRP A 65 -0.48 -6.27 -11.52
N VAL A 66 -1.04 -6.59 -12.68
CA VAL A 66 -0.29 -7.00 -13.85
C VAL A 66 -0.64 -6.09 -15.02
N ARG A 67 0.38 -5.61 -15.74
CA ARG A 67 0.21 -4.69 -16.87
C ARG A 67 -0.54 -5.34 -18.04
N ASP A 68 -0.26 -6.60 -18.32
CA ASP A 68 -0.96 -7.37 -19.35
C ASP A 68 -1.79 -8.49 -18.70
N PRO A 69 -3.13 -8.52 -18.90
CA PRO A 69 -3.97 -9.59 -18.38
C PRO A 69 -3.55 -10.98 -18.87
N ALA A 70 -2.88 -11.10 -20.04
CA ALA A 70 -2.38 -12.38 -20.55
C ALA A 70 -1.29 -13.00 -19.68
N TRP A 71 -0.61 -12.21 -18.85
CA TRP A 71 0.43 -12.70 -17.93
C TRP A 71 -0.16 -13.24 -16.62
N CYS A 72 -1.47 -13.10 -16.39
CA CYS A 72 -2.17 -13.60 -15.22
C CYS A 72 -2.44 -15.11 -15.33
N VAL A 73 -1.39 -15.91 -15.29
CA VAL A 73 -1.46 -17.37 -15.46
C VAL A 73 -1.43 -18.09 -14.12
N LYS A 74 -2.40 -18.99 -13.90
CA LYS A 74 -2.50 -19.79 -12.67
C LYS A 74 -1.23 -20.62 -12.43
N GLY A 75 -0.67 -20.53 -11.23
CA GLY A 75 0.51 -21.31 -10.86
C GLY A 75 1.84 -20.78 -11.39
N LYS A 76 1.89 -19.54 -11.91
CA LYS A 76 3.14 -18.83 -12.21
C LYS A 76 3.52 -17.90 -11.06
N SER A 77 4.81 -17.76 -10.79
CA SER A 77 5.33 -16.85 -9.77
C SER A 77 5.42 -15.41 -10.28
N LEU A 78 5.54 -14.45 -9.36
CA LEU A 78 5.83 -13.04 -9.68
C LEU A 78 7.12 -12.87 -10.51
N ASP A 79 8.15 -13.69 -10.25
CA ASP A 79 9.40 -13.64 -11.03
C ASP A 79 9.20 -13.99 -12.50
N TRP A 80 8.30 -14.94 -12.79
CA TRP A 80 7.96 -15.29 -14.16
C TRP A 80 7.27 -14.12 -14.87
N VAL A 81 6.33 -13.44 -14.19
CA VAL A 81 5.64 -12.24 -14.71
C VAL A 81 6.64 -11.10 -14.94
N ASN A 82 7.55 -10.87 -13.98
CA ASN A 82 8.62 -9.89 -14.12
C ASN A 82 9.56 -10.22 -15.29
N GLY A 83 9.77 -11.51 -15.56
CA GLY A 83 10.46 -12.00 -16.75
C GLY A 83 9.75 -11.60 -18.05
N GLN A 84 8.42 -11.69 -18.11
CA GLN A 84 7.64 -11.22 -19.28
C GLN A 84 7.73 -9.70 -19.46
N ALA A 85 7.70 -8.93 -18.37
CA ALA A 85 7.85 -7.48 -18.41
C ALA A 85 9.23 -7.02 -18.88
N ARG A 86 10.27 -7.83 -18.67
CA ARG A 86 11.65 -7.59 -19.11
C ARG A 86 11.94 -8.18 -20.49
N ALA A 87 11.15 -9.13 -20.95
CA ALA A 87 11.27 -9.66 -22.30
C ALA A 87 10.92 -8.53 -23.28
N PRO A 88 11.73 -8.31 -24.33
CA PRO A 88 11.33 -7.40 -25.39
C PRO A 88 10.00 -7.89 -25.94
N ALA A 89 9.02 -6.97 -26.06
CA ALA A 89 7.73 -7.26 -26.66
C ALA A 89 7.96 -8.05 -27.96
N PRO A 90 7.27 -9.18 -28.18
CA PRO A 90 7.41 -9.89 -29.45
C PRO A 90 7.09 -8.90 -30.55
N HIS A 91 8.11 -8.57 -31.36
CA HIS A 91 7.94 -7.81 -32.60
C HIS A 91 7.02 -8.63 -33.49
N GLY A 92 5.73 -8.29 -33.48
CA GLY A 92 4.72 -8.96 -34.28
C GLY A 92 3.56 -9.49 -33.45
N ALA A 93 2.60 -8.62 -33.18
CA ALA A 93 1.20 -8.99 -33.32
C ALA A 93 0.54 -7.89 -34.17
N PRO A 94 -0.32 -8.27 -35.14
CA PRO A 94 -0.79 -7.43 -36.25
C PRO A 94 -1.60 -6.20 -35.84
#